data_AF-A0A495KWH0-F1
#
_entry.id   AF-A0A495KWH0-F1
#
_cell.length_a   1.000
_cell.length_b   1.000
_cell.length_c   1.000
_cell.angle_alpha   90.00
_cell.angle_beta   90.00
_cell.angle_gamma   90.00
#
_symmetry.space_group_name_H-M   'P 1'
#
loop_
_entity.id
_entity.type
_entity.pdbx_description
1 polymer ?
#
loop_
_entity_poly.entity_id
_entity_poly.type
_entity_poly.pdbx_seq_one_letter_code
_entity_poly.pdbx_strand_id
1 'polypeptide(L)'
;MRHLYSGNFPAYSLSMADAYHHGNLRAAVLEKAAEVIEREGPYSFSLRSLAADLGVSHTAPRHHFGGREGVLNALAVEGFQELAETMRSARASGGSLLDAGVAYVRFAVEHPGHFQVMFAPRLLDHDDAELAAASGAAFAELTGGVDTLSERGVAVEDSAAAVVAGWAIVHGIATLALNGNLDTSGVRALFADTDLLTITRRSAGLLFHSPTDGESP
;
A
#
# COMPACT_ATOMS: atom_id res chain seq x y z
N MET A 1 -4.32 -38.28 61.59
CA MET A 1 -4.85 -38.59 60.25
C MET A 1 -6.07 -37.72 60.04
N ARG A 2 -6.00 -36.45 59.57
CA ARG A 2 -5.63 -35.96 58.23
C ARG A 2 -6.25 -36.78 57.10
N HIS A 3 -7.41 -36.35 56.59
CA HIS A 3 -7.66 -36.30 55.14
C HIS A 3 -8.60 -35.13 54.80
N LEU A 4 -8.09 -34.29 53.89
CA LEU A 4 -8.62 -33.02 53.42
C LEU A 4 -9.57 -33.25 52.23
N TYR A 5 -10.65 -32.45 52.16
CA TYR A 5 -11.46 -32.28 50.96
C TYR A 5 -10.62 -31.56 49.89
N SER A 6 -10.45 -32.19 48.74
CA SER A 6 -9.80 -31.64 47.55
C SER A 6 -10.81 -30.80 46.78
N GLY A 7 -10.52 -29.50 46.63
CA GLY A 7 -11.23 -28.61 45.73
C GLY A 7 -10.75 -28.80 44.30
N ASN A 8 -11.69 -29.05 43.39
CA ASN A 8 -11.44 -29.13 41.96
C ASN A 8 -11.68 -27.76 41.33
N PHE A 9 -10.61 -26.99 41.08
CA PHE A 9 -10.66 -25.80 40.23
C PHE A 9 -10.13 -26.17 38.84
N PRO A 10 -10.84 -25.86 37.73
CA PRO A 10 -10.28 -26.03 36.40
C PRO A 10 -9.16 -25.00 36.18
N ALA A 11 -7.98 -25.47 35.82
CA ALA A 11 -6.89 -24.65 35.35
C ALA A 11 -7.24 -24.11 33.95
N TYR A 12 -7.49 -22.81 33.84
CA TYR A 12 -7.43 -22.13 32.54
C TYR A 12 -5.96 -22.07 32.13
N SER A 13 -5.58 -22.94 31.20
CA SER A 13 -4.34 -22.78 30.44
C SER A 13 -4.54 -21.62 29.48
N LEU A 14 -4.13 -20.42 29.88
CA LEU A 14 -3.88 -19.34 28.93
C LEU A 14 -2.69 -19.77 28.08
N SER A 15 -2.99 -20.16 26.84
CA SER A 15 -2.00 -20.43 25.80
C SER A 15 -1.11 -19.20 25.61
N MET A 16 0.20 -19.39 25.50
CA MET A 16 1.16 -18.34 25.13
C MET A 16 0.85 -17.68 23.77
N ALA A 17 -0.05 -18.25 22.96
CA ALA A 17 -0.55 -17.65 21.72
C ALA A 17 -1.44 -16.41 21.95
N ASP A 18 -2.20 -16.35 23.06
CA ASP A 18 -3.05 -15.18 23.39
C ASP A 18 -2.21 -13.95 23.77
N ALA A 19 -1.02 -14.17 24.37
CA ALA A 19 -0.16 -13.08 24.83
C ALA A 19 0.55 -12.34 23.68
N TYR A 20 0.78 -13.01 22.54
CA TYR A 20 1.38 -12.37 21.36
C TYR A 20 0.39 -11.47 20.60
N HIS A 21 -0.92 -11.72 20.69
CA HIS A 21 -1.94 -10.86 20.05
C HIS A 21 -2.21 -9.54 20.79
N HIS A 22 -1.90 -9.44 22.09
CA HIS A 22 -2.15 -8.22 22.86
C HIS A 22 -0.98 -7.22 22.86
N GLY A 23 0.24 -7.68 22.54
CA GLY A 23 1.43 -6.82 22.54
C GLY A 23 1.45 -5.77 21.42
N ASN A 24 0.69 -5.97 20.34
CA ASN A 24 0.56 -4.97 19.29
C ASN A 24 -0.86 -4.94 18.70
N LEU A 25 -1.86 -4.67 19.55
CA LEU A 25 -3.25 -4.45 19.12
C LEU A 25 -3.34 -3.43 17.97
N ARG A 26 -2.46 -2.42 17.95
CA ARG A 26 -2.38 -1.45 16.84
C ARG A 26 -2.06 -2.14 15.51
N ALA A 27 -0.99 -2.93 15.44
CA ALA A 27 -0.63 -3.66 14.23
C ALA A 27 -1.69 -4.69 13.84
N ALA A 28 -2.22 -5.45 14.79
CA ALA A 28 -3.28 -6.43 14.51
C ALA A 28 -4.55 -5.77 13.93
N VAL A 29 -4.88 -4.56 14.40
CA VAL A 29 -5.99 -3.77 13.84
C VAL A 29 -5.69 -3.29 12.42
N LEU A 30 -4.47 -2.82 12.14
CA LEU A 30 -4.09 -2.32 10.81
C LEU A 30 -3.98 -3.44 9.78
N GLU A 31 -3.33 -4.55 10.14
CA GLU A 31 -3.25 -5.76 9.31
C GLU A 31 -4.65 -6.25 8.96
N LYS A 32 -5.52 -6.41 9.97
CA LYS A 32 -6.89 -6.86 9.72
C LYS A 32 -7.71 -5.85 8.92
N ALA A 33 -7.50 -4.55 9.13
CA ALA A 33 -8.15 -3.52 8.34
C ALA A 33 -7.73 -3.59 6.87
N ALA A 34 -6.43 -3.79 6.59
CA ALA A 34 -5.93 -3.97 5.23
C ALA A 34 -6.60 -5.15 4.53
N GLU A 35 -6.68 -6.32 5.18
CA GLU A 35 -7.35 -7.52 4.64
C GLU A 35 -8.84 -7.28 4.34
N VAL A 36 -9.56 -6.63 5.25
CA VAL A 36 -11.00 -6.35 5.08
C VAL A 36 -11.20 -5.38 3.91
N ILE A 37 -10.37 -4.35 3.83
CA ILE A 37 -10.46 -3.32 2.81
C ILE A 37 -10.09 -3.87 1.43
N GLU A 38 -9.07 -4.73 1.35
CA GLU A 38 -8.73 -5.43 0.10
C GLU A 38 -9.95 -6.13 -0.49
N ARG A 39 -10.71 -6.83 0.36
CA ARG A 39 -11.87 -7.63 -0.06
C ARG A 39 -13.14 -6.80 -0.32
N GLU A 40 -13.42 -5.82 0.54
CA GLU A 40 -14.74 -5.16 0.62
C GLU A 40 -14.71 -3.68 0.21
N GLY A 41 -13.52 -3.13 0.02
CA GLY A 41 -13.29 -1.73 -0.29
C GLY A 41 -13.32 -0.82 0.95
N PRO A 42 -12.64 0.35 0.88
CA PRO A 42 -12.45 1.22 2.03
C PRO A 42 -13.75 1.90 2.48
N TYR A 43 -14.72 2.07 1.58
CA TYR A 43 -16.03 2.64 1.89
C TYR A 43 -16.92 1.70 2.71
N SER A 44 -16.76 0.39 2.56
CA SER A 44 -17.52 -0.63 3.29
C SER A 44 -16.93 -0.95 4.67
N PHE A 45 -15.69 -0.51 4.92
CA PHE A 45 -14.97 -0.79 6.15
C PHE A 45 -15.71 -0.32 7.41
N SER A 46 -15.81 -1.22 8.40
CA SER A 46 -16.50 -1.00 9.66
C SER A 46 -15.62 -1.39 10.85
N LEU A 47 -15.46 -0.45 11.79
CA LEU A 47 -14.71 -0.70 13.02
C LEU A 47 -15.39 -1.76 13.92
N ARG A 48 -16.71 -1.91 13.78
CA ARG A 48 -17.48 -2.87 14.58
C ARG A 48 -17.23 -4.29 14.11
N SER A 49 -17.29 -4.55 12.80
CA SER A 49 -16.99 -5.88 12.25
C SER A 49 -15.54 -6.24 12.54
N LEU A 50 -14.63 -5.28 12.35
CA LEU A 50 -13.22 -5.46 12.68
C LEU A 50 -12.97 -5.90 14.13
N ALA A 51 -13.60 -5.22 15.10
CA ALA A 51 -13.46 -5.57 16.51
C ALA A 51 -14.01 -6.98 16.82
N ALA A 52 -15.13 -7.35 16.18
CA ALA A 52 -15.71 -8.68 16.32
C ALA A 52 -14.79 -9.77 15.74
N ASP A 53 -14.20 -9.52 14.55
CA ASP A 53 -13.27 -10.44 13.89
C ASP A 53 -11.99 -10.66 14.71
N LEU A 54 -11.52 -9.61 15.39
CA LEU A 54 -10.34 -9.66 16.27
C LEU A 54 -10.64 -10.23 17.67
N GLY A 55 -11.90 -10.53 17.99
CA GLY A 55 -12.29 -11.02 19.32
C GLY A 55 -12.08 -10.00 20.44
N VAL A 56 -11.96 -8.70 20.12
CA VAL A 56 -11.73 -7.63 21.09
C VAL A 56 -13.00 -6.85 21.37
N SER A 57 -13.03 -6.13 22.50
CA SER A 57 -14.14 -5.22 22.78
C SER A 57 -14.20 -4.10 21.73
N HIS A 58 -15.41 -3.62 21.46
CA HIS A 58 -15.61 -2.47 20.57
C HIS A 58 -14.90 -1.19 21.05
N THR A 59 -14.57 -1.10 22.35
CA THR A 59 -13.86 0.06 22.92
C THR A 59 -12.37 0.05 22.62
N ALA A 60 -11.76 -1.12 22.41
CA ALA A 60 -10.32 -1.26 22.22
C ALA A 60 -9.82 -0.50 20.98
N PRO A 61 -10.33 -0.73 19.75
CA PRO A 61 -9.87 0.04 18.58
C PRO A 61 -10.16 1.53 18.67
N ARG A 62 -11.29 1.93 19.28
CA ARG A 62 -11.63 3.36 19.46
C ARG A 62 -10.64 4.08 20.38
N HIS A 63 -10.08 3.39 21.37
CA HIS A 63 -9.10 3.98 22.27
C HIS A 63 -7.76 4.27 21.55
N HIS A 64 -7.35 3.38 20.64
CA HIS A 64 -6.09 3.54 19.91
C HIS A 64 -6.18 4.48 18.71
N PHE A 65 -7.32 4.50 18.02
CA PHE A 65 -7.45 5.16 16.72
C PHE A 65 -8.51 6.27 16.68
N GLY A 66 -9.21 6.55 17.77
CA GLY A 66 -10.28 7.57 17.80
C GLY A 66 -11.53 7.22 16.98
N GLY A 67 -11.51 6.16 16.16
CA GLY A 67 -12.66 5.71 15.37
C GLY A 67 -12.26 5.06 14.05
N ARG A 68 -13.25 4.94 13.15
CA ARG A 68 -13.05 4.38 11.80
C ARG A 68 -12.05 5.22 11.00
N GLU A 69 -12.21 6.54 11.04
CA GLU A 69 -11.37 7.48 10.32
C GLU A 69 -9.90 7.37 10.74
N GLY A 70 -9.60 7.35 12.05
CA GLY A 70 -8.20 7.22 12.47
C GLY A 70 -7.56 5.85 12.17
N VAL A 71 -8.34 4.76 12.02
CA VAL A 71 -7.79 3.50 11.48
C VAL A 71 -7.42 3.67 10.01
N LEU A 72 -8.30 4.26 9.20
CA LEU A 72 -8.02 4.52 7.79
C LEU A 72 -6.86 5.50 7.61
N ASN A 73 -6.76 6.52 8.45
CA ASN A 73 -5.67 7.48 8.44
C ASN A 73 -4.33 6.81 8.77
N ALA A 74 -4.29 6.02 9.84
CA ALA A 74 -3.10 5.27 10.23
C ALA A 74 -2.68 4.26 9.14
N LEU A 75 -3.64 3.62 8.47
CA LEU A 75 -3.37 2.70 7.36
C LEU A 75 -2.84 3.44 6.13
N ALA A 76 -3.38 4.64 5.82
CA ALA A 76 -2.86 5.48 4.76
C ALA A 76 -1.42 5.94 5.05
N VAL A 77 -1.13 6.32 6.29
CA VAL A 77 0.23 6.69 6.74
C VAL A 77 1.21 5.54 6.50
N GLU A 78 0.88 4.33 6.99
CA GLU A 78 1.70 3.13 6.80
C GLU A 78 1.95 2.85 5.31
N GLY A 79 0.89 2.91 4.49
CA GLY A 79 0.99 2.69 3.06
C GLY A 79 1.83 3.75 2.33
N PHE A 80 1.69 5.04 2.65
CA PHE A 80 2.52 6.09 2.04
C PHE A 80 3.99 5.98 2.46
N GLN A 81 4.28 5.63 3.71
CA GLN A 81 5.65 5.40 4.18
C GLN A 81 6.31 4.23 3.45
N GLU A 82 5.61 3.11 3.33
CA GLU A 82 6.10 1.91 2.64
C GLU A 82 6.26 2.13 1.14
N LEU A 83 5.32 2.85 0.50
CA LEU A 83 5.43 3.23 -0.91
C LEU A 83 6.65 4.13 -1.15
N ALA A 84 6.86 5.15 -0.30
CA ALA A 84 8.00 6.04 -0.41
C ALA A 84 9.31 5.26 -0.30
N GLU A 85 9.42 4.37 0.68
CA GLU A 85 10.62 3.56 0.86
C GLU A 85 10.85 2.59 -0.31
N THR A 86 9.79 1.98 -0.82
CA THR A 86 9.85 1.07 -1.97
C THR A 86 10.37 1.78 -3.24
N MET A 87 9.90 2.99 -3.51
CA MET A 87 10.39 3.80 -4.64
C MET A 87 11.82 4.29 -4.43
N ARG A 88 12.15 4.74 -3.21
CA ARG A 88 13.49 5.19 -2.84
C ARG A 88 14.52 4.07 -3.00
N SER A 89 14.22 2.89 -2.45
CA SER A 89 15.09 1.71 -2.52
C SER A 89 15.34 1.26 -3.97
N ALA A 90 14.32 1.34 -4.83
CA ALA A 90 14.48 1.07 -6.26
C ALA A 90 15.47 2.04 -6.92
N ARG A 91 15.43 3.33 -6.58
CA ARG A 91 16.38 4.33 -7.09
C ARG A 91 17.78 4.21 -6.49
N ALA A 92 17.88 4.01 -5.17
CA ALA A 92 19.16 3.91 -4.46
C ALA A 92 20.01 2.74 -4.95
N SER A 93 19.37 1.69 -5.49
CA SER A 93 20.04 0.54 -6.11
C SER A 93 20.55 0.83 -7.54
N GLY A 94 20.63 2.11 -7.94
CA GLY A 94 21.00 2.54 -9.29
C GLY A 94 19.84 2.53 -10.30
N GLY A 95 18.62 2.26 -9.84
CA GLY A 95 17.42 2.18 -10.68
C GLY A 95 17.01 3.51 -11.29
N SER A 96 16.31 3.42 -12.42
CA SER A 96 15.74 4.54 -13.16
C SER A 96 14.38 4.99 -12.60
N LEU A 97 13.83 6.10 -13.11
CA LEU A 97 12.42 6.47 -12.87
C LEU A 97 11.46 5.31 -13.21
N LEU A 98 11.77 4.54 -14.26
CA LEU A 98 11.00 3.38 -14.66
C LEU A 98 11.01 2.29 -13.57
N ASP A 99 12.14 2.07 -12.91
CA ASP A 99 12.24 1.09 -11.82
C ASP A 99 11.46 1.53 -10.57
N ALA A 100 11.44 2.83 -10.27
CA ALA A 100 10.56 3.39 -9.24
C ALA A 100 9.07 3.20 -9.60
N GLY A 101 8.71 3.41 -10.86
CA GLY A 101 7.35 3.16 -11.36
C GLY A 101 6.93 1.69 -11.29
N VAL A 102 7.84 0.76 -11.60
CA VAL A 102 7.62 -0.68 -11.42
C VAL A 102 7.45 -1.01 -9.93
N ALA A 103 8.26 -0.40 -9.06
CA ALA A 103 8.16 -0.57 -7.61
C ALA A 103 6.83 -0.04 -7.05
N TYR A 104 6.31 1.06 -7.59
CA TYR A 104 4.98 1.60 -7.28
C TYR A 104 3.88 0.57 -7.59
N VAL A 105 3.90 -0.02 -8.80
CA VAL A 105 2.87 -1.02 -9.18
C VAL A 105 3.00 -2.29 -8.35
N ARG A 106 4.23 -2.73 -8.04
CA ARG A 106 4.48 -3.87 -7.15
C ARG A 106 3.87 -3.62 -5.76
N PHE A 107 4.15 -2.47 -5.15
CA PHE A 107 3.55 -2.09 -3.87
C PHE A 107 2.02 -2.16 -3.93
N ALA A 108 1.41 -1.62 -4.99
CA ALA A 108 -0.04 -1.61 -5.11
C ALA A 108 -0.67 -3.01 -5.09
N VAL A 109 -0.02 -4.01 -5.72
CA VAL A 109 -0.52 -5.39 -5.76
C VAL A 109 -0.12 -6.24 -4.57
N GLU A 110 0.97 -5.91 -3.89
CA GLU A 110 1.39 -6.57 -2.64
C GLU A 110 0.61 -6.02 -1.42
N HIS A 111 0.17 -4.75 -1.49
CA HIS A 111 -0.53 -4.04 -0.41
C HIS A 111 -1.87 -3.42 -0.88
N PRO A 112 -2.80 -4.19 -1.48
CA PRO A 112 -4.01 -3.66 -2.11
C PRO A 112 -4.93 -2.90 -1.14
N GLY A 113 -5.07 -3.37 0.11
CA GLY A 113 -5.87 -2.69 1.13
C GLY A 113 -5.33 -1.30 1.49
N HIS A 114 -4.01 -1.16 1.63
CA HIS A 114 -3.35 0.12 1.86
C HIS A 114 -3.55 1.04 0.65
N PHE A 115 -3.25 0.55 -0.55
CA PHE A 115 -3.35 1.30 -1.80
C PHE A 115 -4.75 1.88 -2.01
N GLN A 116 -5.80 1.09 -1.79
CA GLN A 116 -7.18 1.54 -1.92
C GLN A 116 -7.53 2.69 -0.96
N VAL A 117 -6.99 2.69 0.26
CA VAL A 117 -7.25 3.75 1.25
C VAL A 117 -6.47 5.02 0.94
N MET A 118 -5.18 4.89 0.61
CA MET A 118 -4.29 6.02 0.29
C MET A 118 -4.88 6.92 -0.80
N PHE A 119 -5.58 6.32 -1.77
CA PHE A 119 -6.16 7.02 -2.91
C PHE A 119 -7.69 7.20 -2.80
N ALA A 120 -8.25 7.12 -1.59
CA ALA A 120 -9.64 7.47 -1.27
C ALA A 120 -9.71 8.76 -0.42
N PRO A 121 -9.37 9.94 -0.98
CA PRO A 121 -9.12 11.16 -0.20
C PRO A 121 -10.31 11.64 0.64
N ARG A 122 -11.55 11.25 0.30
CA ARG A 122 -12.74 11.60 1.08
C ARG A 122 -12.87 10.84 2.41
N LEU A 123 -12.01 9.86 2.64
CA LEU A 123 -12.01 9.02 3.85
C LEU A 123 -10.87 9.36 4.82
N LEU A 124 -10.00 10.32 4.46
CA LEU A 124 -8.78 10.65 5.18
C LEU A 124 -8.85 12.07 5.75
N ASP A 125 -8.16 12.27 6.86
CA ASP A 125 -7.98 13.58 7.49
C ASP A 125 -6.70 14.22 6.96
N HIS A 126 -6.84 15.14 5.99
CA HIS A 126 -5.68 15.80 5.37
C HIS A 126 -5.06 16.90 6.24
N ASP A 127 -5.71 17.27 7.36
CA ASP A 127 -5.12 18.17 8.36
C ASP A 127 -4.21 17.41 9.34
N ASP A 128 -4.22 16.07 9.31
CA ASP A 128 -3.31 15.24 10.09
C ASP A 128 -1.86 15.38 9.59
N ALA A 129 -0.97 15.81 10.50
CA ALA A 129 0.41 16.11 10.16
C ALA A 129 1.22 14.85 9.77
N GLU A 130 0.90 13.69 10.30
CA GLU A 130 1.58 12.43 9.98
C GLU A 130 1.22 11.96 8.57
N LEU A 131 -0.06 12.05 8.21
CA LEU A 131 -0.53 11.78 6.85
C LEU A 131 0.07 12.76 5.85
N ALA A 132 0.08 14.05 6.15
CA ALA A 132 0.66 15.08 5.28
C ALA A 132 2.16 14.83 5.05
N ALA A 133 2.90 14.46 6.09
CA ALA A 133 4.32 14.13 5.98
C ALA A 133 4.56 12.85 5.16
N ALA A 134 3.79 11.79 5.41
CA ALA A 134 3.94 10.51 4.70
C ALA A 134 3.60 10.63 3.21
N SER A 135 2.45 11.23 2.88
CA SER A 135 2.04 11.46 1.50
C SER A 135 2.98 12.41 0.76
N GLY A 136 3.48 13.45 1.44
CA GLY A 136 4.50 14.35 0.91
C GLY A 136 5.83 13.64 0.60
N ALA A 137 6.27 12.71 1.46
CA ALA A 137 7.47 11.91 1.22
C ALA A 137 7.31 11.00 -0.01
N ALA A 138 6.16 10.31 -0.15
CA ALA A 138 5.87 9.51 -1.34
C ALA A 138 5.82 10.37 -2.61
N PHE A 139 5.22 11.56 -2.53
CA PHE A 139 5.17 12.50 -3.66
C PHE A 139 6.58 13.01 -4.05
N ALA A 140 7.44 13.27 -3.07
CA ALA A 140 8.82 13.70 -3.31
C ALA A 140 9.64 12.64 -4.08
N GLU A 141 9.37 11.34 -3.87
CA GLU A 141 10.01 10.27 -4.64
C GLU A 141 9.56 10.27 -6.12
N LEU A 142 8.29 10.60 -6.39
CA LEU A 142 7.78 10.75 -7.77
C LEU A 142 8.44 11.95 -8.46
N THR A 143 8.48 13.11 -7.81
CA THR A 143 9.08 14.32 -8.39
C THR A 143 10.58 14.16 -8.59
N GLY A 144 11.27 13.63 -7.58
CA GLY A 144 12.72 13.42 -7.65
C GLY A 144 13.12 12.39 -8.71
N GLY A 145 12.23 11.47 -9.09
CA GLY A 145 12.46 10.56 -10.20
C GLY A 145 12.46 11.26 -11.57
N VAL A 146 11.56 12.23 -11.78
CA VAL A 146 11.51 13.07 -12.99
C VAL A 146 12.77 13.93 -13.11
N ASP A 147 13.28 14.47 -12.00
CA ASP A 147 14.52 15.26 -12.00
C ASP A 147 15.72 14.45 -12.54
N THR A 148 15.78 13.14 -12.27
CA THR A 148 16.85 12.27 -12.80
C THR A 148 16.81 12.10 -14.32
N LEU A 149 15.67 12.32 -14.98
CA LEU A 149 15.59 12.29 -16.45
C LEU A 149 16.39 13.44 -17.05
N SER A 150 16.26 14.63 -16.47
CA SER A 150 17.01 15.82 -16.86
C SER A 150 18.52 15.62 -16.69
N GLU A 151 18.95 15.00 -15.58
CA GLU A 151 20.36 14.66 -15.33
C GLU A 151 20.94 13.69 -16.37
N ARG A 152 20.09 12.82 -16.94
CA ARG A 152 20.46 11.85 -17.98
C ARG A 152 20.35 12.42 -19.40
N GLY A 153 20.10 13.72 -19.55
CA GLY A 153 20.02 14.40 -20.84
C GLY A 153 18.70 14.21 -21.59
N VAL A 154 17.66 13.69 -20.93
CA VAL A 154 16.30 13.69 -21.46
C VAL A 154 15.72 15.08 -21.21
N ALA A 155 15.43 15.84 -22.27
CA ALA A 155 14.85 17.17 -22.13
C ALA A 155 13.41 17.07 -21.60
N VAL A 156 13.20 17.56 -20.38
CA VAL A 156 11.87 17.70 -19.76
C VAL A 156 11.49 19.19 -19.79
N GLU A 157 10.68 19.58 -20.77
CA GLU A 157 10.25 20.99 -20.93
C GLU A 157 9.24 21.43 -19.87
N ASP A 158 8.39 20.49 -19.41
CA ASP A 158 7.39 20.70 -18.36
C ASP A 158 7.48 19.57 -17.32
N SER A 159 8.25 19.81 -16.26
CA SER A 159 8.44 18.83 -15.18
C SER A 159 7.13 18.50 -14.46
N ALA A 160 6.23 19.47 -14.28
CA ALA A 160 4.95 19.24 -13.62
C ALA A 160 4.07 18.29 -14.46
N ALA A 161 4.00 18.51 -15.78
CA ALA A 161 3.28 17.61 -16.68
C ALA A 161 3.92 16.21 -16.72
N ALA A 162 5.25 16.10 -16.69
CA ALA A 162 5.95 14.83 -16.66
C ALA A 162 5.64 14.03 -15.38
N VAL A 163 5.60 14.68 -14.21
CA VAL A 163 5.21 14.05 -12.94
C VAL A 163 3.79 13.52 -13.02
N VAL A 164 2.84 14.33 -13.51
CA VAL A 164 1.44 13.92 -13.66
C VAL A 164 1.31 12.74 -14.63
N ALA A 165 1.98 12.79 -15.78
CA ALA A 165 1.93 11.72 -16.77
C ALA A 165 2.50 10.40 -16.22
N GLY A 166 3.65 10.47 -15.54
CA GLY A 166 4.25 9.28 -14.91
C GLY A 166 3.39 8.68 -13.83
N TRP A 167 2.88 9.51 -12.93
CA TRP A 167 1.98 9.06 -11.90
C TRP A 167 0.69 8.46 -12.47
N ALA A 168 0.08 9.12 -13.47
CA ALA A 168 -1.14 8.64 -14.12
C ALA A 168 -0.97 7.26 -14.76
N ILE A 169 0.17 6.99 -15.41
CA ILE A 169 0.43 5.66 -15.99
C ILE A 169 0.54 4.59 -14.93
N VAL A 170 1.43 4.75 -13.94
CA VAL A 170 1.67 3.70 -12.95
C VAL A 170 0.46 3.49 -12.03
N HIS A 171 -0.23 4.58 -11.67
CA HIS A 171 -1.47 4.53 -10.91
C HIS A 171 -2.61 3.89 -11.72
N GLY A 172 -2.70 4.21 -13.02
CA GLY A 172 -3.67 3.61 -13.92
C GLY A 172 -3.45 2.11 -14.08
N ILE A 173 -2.21 1.66 -14.30
CA ILE A 173 -1.87 0.23 -14.41
C ILE A 173 -2.19 -0.51 -13.11
N ALA A 174 -1.79 0.05 -11.96
CA ALA A 174 -2.11 -0.51 -10.65
C ALA A 174 -3.63 -0.66 -10.46
N THR A 175 -4.40 0.41 -10.73
CA THR A 175 -5.86 0.40 -10.60
C THR A 175 -6.52 -0.60 -11.54
N LEU A 176 -6.07 -0.67 -12.81
CA LEU A 176 -6.59 -1.63 -13.77
C LEU A 176 -6.29 -3.07 -13.36
N ALA A 177 -5.13 -3.33 -12.75
CA ALA A 177 -4.78 -4.64 -12.23
C ALA A 177 -5.64 -5.03 -11.02
N LEU A 178 -5.73 -4.15 -10.02
CA LEU A 178 -6.49 -4.38 -8.78
C LEU A 178 -7.99 -4.60 -9.02
N ASN A 179 -8.55 -3.92 -10.02
CA ASN A 179 -9.96 -4.08 -10.38
C ASN A 179 -10.23 -5.27 -11.34
N GLY A 180 -9.20 -6.03 -11.73
CA GLY A 180 -9.33 -7.13 -12.70
C GLY A 180 -9.65 -6.66 -14.12
N ASN A 181 -9.50 -5.37 -14.42
CA ASN A 181 -9.77 -4.81 -15.75
C ASN A 181 -8.76 -5.31 -16.79
N LEU A 182 -7.50 -5.54 -16.42
CA LEU A 182 -6.50 -6.10 -17.34
C LEU A 182 -6.86 -7.51 -17.82
N ASP A 183 -7.40 -8.34 -16.92
CA ASP A 183 -7.80 -9.71 -17.24
C ASP A 183 -9.13 -9.73 -18.01
N THR A 184 -10.14 -8.97 -17.56
CA THR A 184 -11.49 -8.98 -18.15
C THR A 184 -11.58 -8.28 -19.51
N SER A 185 -10.69 -7.33 -19.81
CA SER A 185 -10.64 -6.64 -21.11
C SER A 185 -9.96 -7.44 -22.22
N GLY A 186 -9.22 -8.51 -21.88
CA GLY A 186 -8.35 -9.23 -22.82
C GLY A 186 -7.04 -8.50 -23.14
N VAL A 187 -6.77 -7.33 -22.55
CA VAL A 187 -5.51 -6.59 -22.74
C VAL A 187 -4.31 -7.45 -22.35
N ARG A 188 -4.42 -8.28 -21.32
CA ARG A 188 -3.33 -9.16 -20.89
C ARG A 188 -2.88 -10.15 -21.97
N ALA A 189 -3.79 -10.61 -22.83
CA ALA A 189 -3.46 -11.48 -23.96
C ALA A 189 -2.59 -10.77 -25.02
N LEU A 190 -2.70 -9.43 -25.15
CA LEU A 190 -1.82 -8.64 -26.02
C LEU A 190 -0.35 -8.67 -25.57
N PHE A 191 -0.12 -8.99 -24.30
CA PHE A 191 1.20 -9.16 -23.70
C PHE A 191 1.60 -10.64 -23.59
N ALA A 192 0.94 -11.55 -24.33
CA ALA A 192 1.16 -12.99 -24.25
C ALA A 192 1.13 -13.52 -22.80
N ASP A 193 0.21 -12.98 -22.00
CA ASP A 193 -0.02 -13.35 -20.60
C ASP A 193 1.21 -13.19 -19.68
N THR A 194 2.11 -12.26 -20.01
CA THR A 194 3.27 -11.94 -19.17
C THR A 194 2.84 -11.33 -17.82
N ASP A 195 3.75 -11.35 -16.83
CA ASP A 195 3.54 -10.77 -15.51
C ASP A 195 3.31 -9.23 -15.55
N LEU A 196 2.63 -8.73 -14.51
CA LEU A 196 2.24 -7.33 -14.39
C LEU A 196 3.44 -6.35 -14.38
N LEU A 197 4.57 -6.74 -13.81
CA LEU A 197 5.73 -5.86 -13.73
C LEU A 197 6.38 -5.70 -15.10
N THR A 198 6.37 -6.74 -15.92
CA THR A 198 6.78 -6.64 -17.33
C THR A 198 5.80 -5.78 -18.14
N ILE A 199 4.47 -5.93 -17.94
CA ILE A 199 3.48 -5.05 -18.57
C ILE A 199 3.73 -3.59 -18.18
N THR A 200 4.01 -3.34 -16.90
CA THR A 200 4.34 -2.02 -16.36
C THR A 200 5.58 -1.46 -17.02
N ARG A 201 6.68 -2.23 -17.04
CA ARG A 201 7.95 -1.80 -17.63
C ARG A 201 7.79 -1.45 -19.11
N ARG A 202 7.08 -2.27 -19.88
CA ARG A 202 6.82 -2.01 -21.31
C ARG A 202 5.94 -0.78 -21.53
N SER A 203 4.89 -0.61 -20.73
CA SER A 203 3.92 0.48 -20.91
C SER A 203 4.46 1.82 -20.44
N ALA A 204 5.03 1.88 -19.24
CA ALA A 204 5.64 3.09 -18.70
C ALA A 204 6.93 3.46 -19.43
N GLY A 205 7.67 2.47 -19.95
CA GLY A 205 8.85 2.70 -20.79
C GLY A 205 8.55 3.56 -22.02
N LEU A 206 7.33 3.51 -22.58
CA LEU A 206 6.95 4.35 -23.72
C LEU A 206 7.00 5.86 -23.44
N LEU A 207 6.81 6.28 -22.19
CA LEU A 207 6.89 7.70 -21.81
C LEU A 207 8.28 8.13 -21.36
N PHE A 208 9.09 7.21 -20.84
CA PHE A 208 10.34 7.54 -20.13
C PHE A 208 11.59 7.03 -20.82
N HIS A 209 11.47 6.40 -21.98
CA HIS A 209 12.60 5.96 -22.80
C HIS A 209 12.83 6.93 -23.96
N SER A 210 14.06 7.42 -24.10
CA SER A 210 14.50 8.07 -25.33
C SER A 210 14.85 7.00 -26.37
N PRO A 211 14.58 7.20 -27.68
CA PRO A 211 14.93 6.25 -28.74
C PRO A 211 16.44 5.98 -28.92
N THR A 212 17.30 6.56 -28.09
CA THR A 212 18.76 6.54 -28.25
C THR A 212 19.48 5.46 -27.45
N ASP A 213 18.79 4.70 -26.60
CA ASP A 213 19.38 3.52 -25.97
C ASP A 213 19.31 2.38 -27.00
N GLY A 214 20.34 2.34 -27.85
CA GLY A 214 20.44 1.41 -28.96
C GLY A 214 20.41 -0.05 -28.50
N GLU A 215 19.26 -0.68 -28.65
CA GLU A 215 19.21 -2.06 -29.13
C GLU A 215 19.13 -1.99 -30.67
N SER A 216 20.26 -2.31 -31.31
CA SER A 216 20.22 -2.77 -32.70
C SER A 216 19.48 -4.11 -32.75
N PRO A 217 18.70 -4.37 -33.82
CA PRO A 217 17.92 -5.60 -33.97
C PRO A 217 18.77 -6.88 -33.97
#